data_AF-A0A815AB76-F1
#
_entry.id   AF-A0A815AB76-F1
#
_cell.length_a   1.000
_cell.length_b   1.000
_cell.length_c   1.000
_cell.angle_alpha   90.00
_cell.angle_beta   90.00
_cell.angle_gamma   90.00
#
_symmetry.space_group_name_H-M   'P 1'
#
loop_
_entity.id
_entity.type
_entity.pdbx_description
1 polymer ?
#
loop_
_entity_poly.entity_id
_entity_poly.type
_entity_poly.pdbx_seq_one_letter_code
_entity_poly.pdbx_strand_id
1 'polypeptide(L)'
;MNDSIDESSTTTKTFRFSSGQLLTLNEYQIEKIPYLTALVSAGPSFDSIKVNQGYYLLDSHIDYEDFLFVLDSISFYSIRQIFTDLPKNYNILAIIALMDFLAIGPERNPTLEEVNMSFFFEF
;
A
#
# COMPACT_ATOMS: atom_id res chain seq x y z
N MET A 1 36.92 15.62 2.71
CA MET A 1 36.52 15.92 4.10
C MET A 1 35.59 17.12 4.04
N ASN A 2 34.28 17.02 4.16
CA ASN A 2 33.38 15.95 4.55
C ASN A 2 32.10 16.11 3.74
N ASP A 3 31.64 14.99 3.15
CA ASP A 3 30.27 14.49 3.21
C ASP A 3 29.20 15.47 3.68
N SER A 4 28.52 16.11 2.73
CA SER A 4 27.10 16.39 2.88
C SER A 4 26.35 15.22 2.25
N ILE A 5 26.11 14.20 3.09
CA ILE A 5 25.15 13.13 2.82
C ILE A 5 23.81 13.85 2.62
N ASP A 6 23.33 13.85 1.38
CA ASP A 6 21.96 14.19 1.06
C ASP A 6 21.11 13.03 1.63
N GLU A 7 20.83 13.09 2.93
CA GLU A 7 19.82 12.24 3.56
C GLU A 7 18.51 12.58 2.86
N SER A 8 18.13 11.76 1.89
CA SER A 8 16.78 11.77 1.36
C SER A 8 15.85 11.56 2.54
N SER A 9 15.30 12.66 3.05
CA SER A 9 14.38 12.68 4.17
C SER A 9 13.14 11.92 3.71
N THR A 10 13.14 10.61 3.95
CA THR A 10 12.12 9.71 3.45
C THR A 10 10.85 10.12 4.18
N THR A 11 9.90 10.74 3.46
CA THR A 11 8.74 11.34 4.10
C THR A 11 7.85 10.21 4.60
N THR A 12 7.80 10.01 5.91
CA THR A 12 6.93 9.00 6.52
C THR A 12 5.57 9.59 6.86
N LYS A 13 4.52 8.77 6.75
CA LYS A 13 3.16 9.12 7.20
C LYS A 13 2.65 8.08 8.19
N THR A 14 1.90 8.54 9.20
CA THR A 14 1.28 7.66 10.20
C THR A 14 -0.20 7.51 9.92
N PHE A 15 -0.67 6.27 9.99
CA PHE A 15 -2.05 5.84 9.77
C PHE A 15 -2.61 5.27 11.07
N ARG A 16 -3.89 5.53 11.33
CA ARG A 16 -4.61 5.05 12.52
C ARG A 16 -5.75 4.13 12.10
N PHE A 17 -5.79 2.97 12.72
CA PHE A 17 -6.86 1.99 12.56
C PHE A 17 -8.03 2.30 13.50
N SER A 18 -9.22 1.83 13.15
CA SER A 18 -10.43 1.97 13.99
C SER A 18 -10.27 1.34 15.37
N SER A 19 -9.49 0.27 15.45
CA SER A 19 -9.09 -0.42 16.68
C SER A 19 -8.15 0.40 17.58
N GLY A 20 -7.55 1.47 17.05
CA GLY A 20 -6.68 2.40 17.77
C GLY A 20 -5.19 2.21 17.54
N GLN A 21 -4.77 1.10 16.93
CA GLN A 21 -3.38 0.88 16.50
C GLN A 21 -2.93 1.96 15.52
N LEU A 22 -1.62 2.24 15.56
CA LEU A 22 -0.94 3.17 14.66
C LEU A 22 0.10 2.43 13.84
N LEU A 23 0.26 2.84 12.58
CA LEU A 23 1.27 2.31 11.68
C LEU A 23 1.92 3.44 10.90
N THR A 24 3.24 3.52 10.95
CA THR A 24 4.01 4.50 10.18
C THR A 24 4.60 3.84 8.96
N LEU A 25 4.31 4.39 7.79
CA LEU A 25 4.75 3.89 6.49
C LEU A 25 5.60 4.93 5.79
N ASN A 26 6.56 4.44 5.00
CA ASN A 26 7.33 5.29 4.09
C ASN A 26 6.58 5.51 2.76
N GLU A 27 7.06 6.45 1.96
CA GLU A 27 6.46 6.82 0.68
C GLU A 27 6.34 5.64 -0.29
N TYR A 28 7.37 4.79 -0.38
CA TYR A 28 7.34 3.59 -1.22
C TYR A 28 6.19 2.64 -0.88
N GLN A 29 5.96 2.38 0.41
CA GLN A 29 4.85 1.53 0.87
C GLN A 29 3.48 2.17 0.59
N ILE A 30 3.39 3.48 0.72
CA ILE A 30 2.16 4.24 0.45
C ILE A 30 1.83 4.15 -1.05
N GLU A 31 2.80 4.41 -1.92
CA GLU A 31 2.63 4.39 -3.38
C GLU A 31 2.18 3.03 -3.91
N LYS A 32 2.61 1.94 -3.27
CA LYS A 32 2.23 0.58 -3.63
C LYS A 32 0.78 0.21 -3.26
N ILE A 33 0.13 0.99 -2.41
CA ILE A 33 -1.26 0.77 -2.01
C ILE A 33 -2.11 1.94 -2.52
N PRO A 34 -2.83 1.80 -3.64
CA PRO A 34 -3.56 2.90 -4.25
C PRO A 34 -4.55 3.60 -3.30
N TYR A 35 -5.19 2.84 -2.41
CA TYR A 35 -6.03 3.39 -1.35
C TYR A 35 -5.27 4.40 -0.46
N LEU A 36 -4.06 4.08 -0.02
CA LEU A 36 -3.25 4.98 0.81
C LEU A 36 -2.76 6.20 0.01
N THR A 37 -2.33 5.99 -1.23
CA THR A 37 -1.95 7.10 -2.13
C THR A 37 -3.09 8.08 -2.31
N ALA A 38 -4.30 7.59 -2.56
CA ALA A 38 -5.48 8.42 -2.67
C ALA A 38 -5.78 9.14 -1.34
N LEU A 39 -5.68 8.45 -0.21
CA LEU A 39 -5.92 9.01 1.12
C LEU A 39 -4.95 10.16 1.45
N VAL A 40 -3.66 10.00 1.11
CA VAL A 40 -2.64 11.03 1.32
C VAL A 40 -2.81 12.19 0.35
N SER A 41 -3.18 11.91 -0.91
CA SER A 41 -3.33 12.91 -1.97
C SER A 41 -4.63 13.73 -1.89
N ALA A 42 -5.68 13.16 -1.28
CA ALA A 42 -6.98 13.82 -1.14
C ALA A 42 -6.93 15.10 -0.29
N GLY A 43 -5.79 15.40 0.35
CA GLY A 43 -5.53 16.66 1.06
C GLY A 43 -6.52 16.91 2.22
N PRO A 44 -6.51 18.13 2.79
CA PRO A 44 -7.45 18.52 3.85
C PRO A 44 -8.90 18.68 3.37
N SER A 45 -9.18 18.51 2.08
CA SER A 45 -10.53 18.64 1.50
C SER A 45 -11.55 17.63 2.05
N PHE A 46 -11.08 16.57 2.70
CA PHE A 46 -11.88 15.77 3.61
C PHE A 46 -11.44 16.06 5.05
N ASP A 47 -12.18 16.94 5.71
CA ASP A 47 -11.96 17.34 7.12
C ASP A 47 -11.95 16.15 8.11
N SER A 48 -12.30 14.93 7.66
CA SER A 48 -12.29 13.70 8.45
C SER A 48 -11.01 12.85 8.30
N ILE A 49 -10.17 13.07 7.28
CA ILE A 49 -9.08 12.14 6.94
C ILE A 49 -7.85 12.39 7.80
N LYS A 50 -7.49 13.64 8.06
CA LYS A 50 -6.35 13.99 8.91
C LYS A 50 -6.84 14.51 10.25
N VAL A 51 -6.80 13.67 11.27
CA VAL A 51 -7.19 14.09 12.63
C VAL A 51 -6.18 15.14 13.11
N ASN A 52 -6.62 16.07 13.97
CA ASN A 52 -5.82 17.15 14.61
C ASN A 52 -4.45 16.72 15.20
N GLN A 53 -4.18 15.42 15.30
CA GLN A 53 -2.96 14.82 15.81
C GLN A 53 -1.96 14.40 14.71
N GLY A 54 -2.23 14.67 13.42
CA GLY A 54 -1.26 14.52 12.34
C GLY A 54 -1.22 13.15 11.65
N TYR A 55 -2.11 12.21 12.00
CA TYR A 55 -2.25 10.92 11.34
C TYR A 55 -3.46 10.86 10.41
N TYR A 56 -3.43 9.91 9.48
CA TYR A 56 -4.51 9.58 8.56
C TYR A 56 -5.42 8.48 9.15
N LEU A 57 -6.73 8.69 9.17
CA LEU A 57 -7.68 7.68 9.63
C LEU A 57 -7.98 6.68 8.50
N LEU A 58 -7.79 5.39 8.77
CA LEU A 58 -8.15 4.32 7.85
C LEU A 58 -9.64 3.97 7.97
N ASP A 59 -10.20 3.41 6.90
CA ASP A 59 -11.56 2.88 6.90
C ASP A 59 -11.75 1.82 7.99
N SER A 60 -12.91 1.82 8.65
CA SER A 60 -13.19 0.91 9.76
C SER A 60 -13.20 -0.57 9.38
N HIS A 61 -13.37 -0.91 8.10
CA HIS A 61 -13.32 -2.28 7.62
C HIS A 61 -11.89 -2.84 7.51
N ILE A 62 -10.87 -1.99 7.61
CA ILE A 62 -9.47 -2.43 7.57
C ILE A 62 -9.06 -2.91 8.97
N ASP A 63 -8.92 -4.22 9.12
CA ASP A 63 -8.33 -4.82 10.32
C ASP A 63 -6.80 -4.66 10.33
N TYR A 64 -6.23 -4.46 11.51
CA TYR A 64 -4.80 -4.20 11.68
C TYR A 64 -3.93 -5.40 11.29
N GLU A 65 -4.29 -6.60 11.75
CA GLU A 65 -3.48 -7.80 11.55
C GLU A 65 -3.56 -8.30 10.11
N ASP A 66 -4.75 -8.20 9.50
CA ASP A 66 -4.94 -8.48 8.09
C ASP A 66 -4.18 -7.48 7.21
N PHE A 67 -4.19 -6.19 7.58
CA PHE A 67 -3.46 -5.16 6.84
C PHE A 67 -1.95 -5.37 6.91
N LEU A 68 -1.38 -5.73 8.06
CA LEU A 68 0.05 -6.02 8.18
C LEU A 68 0.47 -7.15 7.24
N PHE A 69 -0.32 -8.22 7.19
CA PHE A 69 -0.05 -9.31 6.25
C PHE A 69 -0.12 -8.85 4.79
N VAL A 70 -1.14 -8.06 4.43
CA VAL A 70 -1.26 -7.52 3.07
C VAL A 70 -0.08 -6.60 2.74
N LEU A 71 0.35 -5.75 3.67
CA LEU A 71 1.50 -4.87 3.49
C LEU A 71 2.79 -5.66 3.21
N ASP A 72 3.05 -6.73 3.97
CA ASP A 72 4.19 -7.62 3.74
C ASP A 72 4.09 -8.32 2.38
N SER A 73 2.87 -8.68 1.96
CA SER A 73 2.62 -9.37 0.69
C SER A 73 2.96 -8.53 -0.55
N ILE A 74 3.09 -7.20 -0.43
CA ILE A 74 3.51 -6.32 -1.53
C ILE A 74 4.93 -6.66 -2.00
N SER A 75 5.76 -7.22 -1.12
CA SER A 75 7.10 -7.69 -1.46
C SER A 75 7.13 -9.04 -2.17
N PHE A 76 5.99 -9.71 -2.30
CA PHE A 76 5.91 -11.03 -2.91
C PHE A 76 6.09 -10.95 -4.42
N TYR A 77 6.87 -11.88 -4.96
CA TYR A 77 7.09 -12.03 -6.40
C TYR A 77 5.94 -12.76 -7.10
N SER A 78 5.05 -13.41 -6.34
CA SER A 78 3.93 -14.17 -6.87
C SER A 78 2.74 -14.17 -5.94
N ILE A 79 1.54 -14.08 -6.52
CA ILE A 79 0.25 -14.29 -5.82
C ILE A 79 0.21 -15.64 -5.08
N ARG A 80 0.96 -16.65 -5.55
CA ARG A 80 1.04 -17.96 -4.89
C ARG A 80 1.64 -17.87 -3.48
N GLN A 81 2.52 -16.90 -3.23
CA GLN A 81 3.16 -16.72 -1.92
C GLN A 81 2.14 -16.30 -0.85
N ILE A 82 1.05 -15.63 -1.24
CA ILE A 82 -0.06 -15.35 -0.33
C ILE A 82 -0.60 -16.66 0.25
N PHE A 83 -0.80 -17.68 -0.58
CA PHE A 83 -1.36 -18.96 -0.13
C PHE A 83 -0.36 -19.81 0.67
N THR A 84 0.95 -19.62 0.48
CA THR A 84 1.97 -20.36 1.23
C THR A 84 2.29 -19.71 2.56
N ASP A 85 2.29 -18.38 2.61
CA ASP A 85 2.80 -17.59 3.73
C ASP A 85 1.66 -17.10 4.62
N LEU A 86 0.39 -17.25 4.20
CA LEU A 86 -0.77 -16.95 5.03
C LEU A 86 -0.76 -17.79 6.32
N PRO A 87 -0.78 -17.15 7.51
CA PRO A 87 -0.89 -17.88 8.76
C PRO A 87 -2.19 -18.71 8.81
N LYS A 88 -2.13 -19.93 9.36
CA LYS A 88 -3.25 -20.89 9.33
C LYS A 88 -4.54 -20.41 9.98
N ASN A 89 -4.44 -19.44 10.88
CA ASN A 89 -5.56 -18.84 11.60
C ASN A 89 -6.24 -17.69 10.84
N TYR A 90 -5.67 -17.25 9.72
CA TYR A 90 -6.22 -16.15 8.93
C TYR A 90 -7.28 -16.65 7.95
N ASN A 91 -8.25 -15.79 7.67
CA ASN A 91 -9.28 -16.05 6.68
C ASN A 91 -8.82 -15.54 5.31
N ILE A 92 -8.44 -16.47 4.42
CA ILE A 92 -7.99 -16.13 3.06
C ILE A 92 -9.01 -15.29 2.28
N LEU A 93 -10.31 -15.49 2.50
CA LEU A 93 -11.34 -14.70 1.82
C LEU A 93 -11.36 -13.25 2.32
N ALA A 94 -11.10 -13.04 3.61
CA ALA A 94 -10.99 -11.69 4.17
C ALA A 94 -9.75 -10.98 3.61
N ILE A 95 -8.61 -11.67 3.50
CA ILE A 95 -7.40 -11.12 2.88
C ILE A 95 -7.62 -10.75 1.43
N ILE A 96 -8.23 -11.63 0.62
CA ILE A 96 -8.51 -11.34 -0.79
C ILE A 96 -9.46 -10.14 -0.91
N ALA A 97 -10.51 -10.07 -0.08
CA ALA A 97 -11.43 -8.94 -0.07
C ALA A 97 -10.74 -7.63 0.34
N LEU A 98 -9.83 -7.68 1.31
CA LEU A 98 -9.04 -6.53 1.73
C LEU A 98 -8.11 -6.06 0.62
N MET A 99 -7.43 -6.98 -0.07
CA MET A 99 -6.58 -6.63 -1.21
C MET A 99 -7.37 -5.94 -2.33
N ASP A 100 -8.55 -6.47 -2.67
CA ASP A 100 -9.45 -5.85 -3.66
C ASP A 100 -9.91 -4.47 -3.21
N PHE A 101 -10.32 -4.31 -1.94
CA PHE A 101 -10.71 -3.03 -1.36
C PHE A 101 -9.58 -1.99 -1.40
N LEU A 102 -8.35 -2.41 -1.08
CA LEU A 102 -7.16 -1.57 -1.15
C LEU A 102 -6.69 -1.29 -2.58
N ALA A 103 -7.38 -1.87 -3.57
CA ALA A 103 -7.02 -1.86 -4.98
C ALA A 103 -5.61 -2.42 -5.25
N ILE A 104 -5.18 -3.38 -4.43
CA ILE A 104 -3.94 -4.14 -4.59
C ILE A 104 -4.27 -5.34 -5.48
N GLY A 105 -4.06 -5.16 -6.79
CA GLY A 105 -4.26 -6.20 -7.78
C GLY A 105 -3.02 -6.39 -8.65
N PRO A 106 -2.98 -7.43 -9.50
CA PRO A 106 -1.97 -7.49 -10.54
C PRO A 106 -2.01 -6.17 -11.32
N GLU A 107 -0.84 -5.56 -11.54
CA GLU A 107 -0.70 -4.48 -12.51
C GLU A 107 -1.45 -4.89 -13.78
N ARG A 108 -2.18 -3.94 -14.40
CA ARG A 108 -2.90 -4.24 -15.64
C ARG A 108 -1.94 -5.00 -16.54
N ASN A 109 -2.33 -6.21 -16.98
CA ASN A 109 -1.56 -6.89 -18.00
C ASN A 109 -1.37 -5.87 -19.12
N PRO A 110 -0.11 -5.61 -19.55
CA PRO A 110 0.13 -4.64 -20.59
C PRO A 110 -0.75 -5.03 -21.77
N THR A 111 -1.49 -4.05 -22.26
CA THR A 111 -2.31 -4.21 -23.44
C THR A 111 -1.43 -4.70 -24.58
N LEU A 112 -2.02 -5.39 -25.56
CA LEU A 112 -1.26 -5.84 -26.73
C LEU A 112 -0.50 -4.69 -27.40
N GLU A 113 -1.06 -3.47 -27.33
CA GLU A 113 -0.47 -2.23 -27.82
C GLU A 113 0.75 -1.78 -27.00
N GLU A 114 0.71 -1.86 -25.66
CA GLU A 114 1.85 -1.57 -24.79
C GLU A 114 2.99 -2.57 -24.98
N VAL A 115 2.68 -3.86 -25.11
CA VAL A 115 3.68 -4.90 -25.46
C VAL A 115 4.30 -4.61 -26.83
N ASN A 116 3.48 -4.20 -27.80
CA ASN A 116 3.94 -3.84 -29.14
C ASN A 116 4.88 -2.61 -29.08
N MET A 117 4.57 -1.61 -28.26
CA MET A 117 5.46 -0.46 -28.10
C MET A 117 6.79 -0.83 -27.43
N SER A 118 6.78 -1.66 -26.40
CA SER A 118 8.03 -2.11 -25.75
C SER A 118 8.91 -2.96 -26.67
N PHE A 119 8.30 -3.78 -27.54
CA PHE A 119 9.04 -4.70 -28.41
C PHE A 119 9.60 -4.06 -29.68
N PHE A 120 8.93 -3.02 -30.21
CA PHE A 120 9.30 -2.40 -31.49
C PHE A 120 10.02 -1.05 -31.37
N PHE A 121 10.10 -0.45 -30.19
CA PHE A 121 10.82 0.82 -29.96
C PHE A 121 12.14 0.66 -29.15
N GLU A 122 12.58 -0.57 -28.87
CA GLU A 122 13.94 -0.87 -28.37
C GLU A 122 15.00 -1.06 -29.50
N PHE A 123 14.69 -0.68 -30.74
CA PHE A 123 15.62 -0.62 -31.88
C PHE A 123 15.65 0.76 -32.51
#